data_AF-A0A914E4A8-F1
#
_entry.id   AF-A0A914E4A8-F1
#
_cell.length_a   1.000
_cell.length_b   1.000
_cell.length_c   1.000
_cell.angle_alpha   90.00
_cell.angle_beta   90.00
_cell.angle_gamma   90.00
#
_symmetry.space_group_name_H-M   'P 1'
#
loop_
_entity.id
_entity.type
_entity.pdbx_description
1 polymer ?
#
loop_
_entity_poly.entity_id
_entity_poly.type
_entity_poly.pdbx_seq_one_letter_code
_entity_poly.pdbx_strand_id
1 'polypeptide(L)'
;MDSYKKLSKELKIVVSKSVAKRAPIFIPENTPTAWKSIYIVTLVAMLGKLTSDCIILMVYPYMKKLVPETTEETNGYIMSTSNACAAFSSIITGYLSDRFGTTTGALIFAKVLALAAGIEYFFIETLPTGKIAAFFIGISLFSISIGAHTQYKTHIAMASKEKDRSKAMGWAALAVSIGLILGPFLQLTFTKIGYPGWNFLFDFYEKTVDS
;
A
#
# COMPACT_ATOMS: atom_id res chain seq x y z
N MET A 1 -7.24 -44.70 -23.08
CA MET A 1 -7.10 -43.35 -23.68
C MET A 1 -8.39 -42.52 -23.58
N ASP A 2 -9.58 -43.14 -23.56
CA ASP A 2 -10.87 -42.42 -23.50
C ASP A 2 -11.20 -41.78 -22.15
N SER A 3 -10.75 -42.37 -21.04
CA SER A 3 -10.97 -41.81 -19.70
C SER A 3 -10.30 -40.44 -19.51
N TYR A 4 -9.11 -40.24 -20.11
CA TYR A 4 -8.37 -38.98 -20.05
C TYR A 4 -9.05 -37.88 -20.89
N LYS A 5 -9.58 -38.23 -22.06
CA LYS A 5 -10.37 -37.31 -22.89
C LYS A 5 -11.64 -36.87 -22.18
N LYS A 6 -12.33 -37.80 -21.50
CA LYS A 6 -13.52 -37.52 -20.70
C LYS A 6 -13.22 -36.59 -19.52
N LEU A 7 -12.17 -36.87 -18.75
CA LEU A 7 -11.70 -36.00 -17.66
C LEU A 7 -11.29 -34.61 -18.15
N SER A 8 -10.59 -34.49 -19.29
CA SER A 8 -10.23 -33.18 -19.84
C SER A 8 -11.45 -32.34 -20.25
N LYS A 9 -12.52 -33.01 -20.70
CA LYS A 9 -13.77 -32.37 -21.13
C LYS A 9 -14.59 -31.90 -19.93
N GLU A 10 -14.71 -32.75 -18.91
CA GLU A 10 -15.32 -32.39 -17.62
C GLU A 10 -14.55 -31.26 -16.93
N LEU A 11 -13.21 -31.31 -16.93
CA LEU A 11 -12.38 -30.26 -16.33
C LEU A 11 -12.53 -28.93 -17.08
N LYS A 12 -12.59 -28.95 -18.42
CA LYS A 12 -12.90 -27.75 -19.21
C LYS A 12 -14.30 -27.20 -18.95
N ILE A 13 -15.29 -28.06 -18.71
CA ILE A 13 -16.67 -27.65 -18.40
C ILE A 13 -16.76 -27.08 -16.98
N VAL A 14 -16.09 -27.70 -15.99
CA VAL A 14 -16.03 -27.20 -14.62
C VAL A 14 -15.24 -25.89 -14.55
N VAL A 15 -14.11 -25.79 -15.25
CA VAL A 15 -13.34 -24.55 -15.40
C VAL A 15 -14.17 -23.48 -16.13
N SER A 16 -14.87 -23.83 -17.21
CA SER A 16 -15.74 -22.90 -17.93
C SER A 16 -16.91 -22.41 -17.07
N LYS A 17 -17.52 -23.30 -16.27
CA LYS A 17 -18.61 -22.93 -15.35
C LYS A 17 -18.13 -22.12 -14.14
N SER A 18 -16.93 -22.38 -13.62
CA SER A 18 -16.33 -21.55 -12.57
C SER A 18 -15.88 -20.18 -13.09
N VAL A 19 -15.46 -20.11 -14.35
CA VAL A 19 -15.18 -18.86 -15.08
C VAL A 19 -16.47 -18.11 -15.42
N ALA A 20 -17.54 -18.79 -15.83
CA ALA A 20 -18.83 -18.17 -16.19
C ALA A 20 -19.64 -17.66 -14.98
N LYS A 21 -19.38 -18.19 -13.77
CA LYS A 21 -20.01 -17.71 -12.53
C LYS A 21 -19.30 -16.49 -11.94
N ARG A 22 -18.10 -16.14 -12.42
CA ARG A 22 -17.48 -14.82 -12.19
C ARG A 22 -18.21 -13.83 -13.10
N ALA A 23 -19.09 -13.01 -12.53
CA ALA A 23 -19.76 -11.91 -13.21
C ALA A 23 -18.77 -11.16 -14.12
N PRO A 24 -19.20 -10.64 -15.29
CA PRO A 24 -18.27 -10.05 -16.24
C PRO A 24 -17.51 -8.90 -15.59
N ILE A 25 -16.22 -9.13 -15.35
CA ILE A 25 -15.19 -8.12 -15.04
C ILE A 25 -15.05 -7.12 -16.21
N PHE A 26 -15.69 -7.43 -17.34
CA PHE A 26 -15.71 -6.65 -18.55
C PHE A 26 -16.93 -5.74 -18.58
N ILE A 27 -16.65 -4.45 -18.52
CA ILE A 27 -17.57 -3.38 -18.86
C ILE A 27 -18.24 -3.71 -20.22
N PRO A 28 -19.59 -3.63 -20.35
CA PRO A 28 -20.25 -3.78 -21.64
C PRO A 28 -19.66 -2.77 -22.64
N GLU A 29 -19.39 -3.24 -23.86
CA GLU A 29 -18.62 -2.57 -24.92
C GLU A 29 -19.07 -1.13 -25.23
N ASN A 30 -20.30 -0.78 -24.83
CA ASN A 30 -21.02 0.45 -25.11
C ASN A 30 -20.93 1.54 -24.01
N THR A 31 -20.12 1.39 -22.97
CA THR A 31 -19.92 2.49 -21.99
C THR A 31 -18.57 3.20 -22.19
N PRO A 32 -18.54 4.53 -22.07
CA PRO A 32 -17.32 5.30 -22.25
C PRO A 32 -16.30 4.97 -21.15
N THR A 33 -15.02 4.90 -21.53
CA THR A 33 -13.93 4.68 -20.56
C THR A 33 -13.84 5.85 -19.60
N ALA A 34 -13.87 5.58 -18.30
CA ALA A 34 -13.82 6.59 -17.25
C ALA A 34 -12.37 7.08 -17.02
N TRP A 35 -11.80 7.77 -18.00
CA TRP A 35 -10.42 8.27 -17.97
C TRP A 35 -10.10 9.07 -16.70
N LYS A 36 -11.03 9.91 -16.24
CA LYS A 36 -10.88 10.67 -14.99
C LYS A 36 -10.61 9.76 -13.78
N SER A 37 -11.35 8.65 -13.66
CA SER A 37 -11.18 7.69 -12.56
C SER A 37 -9.83 6.97 -12.65
N ILE A 38 -9.42 6.59 -13.86
CA ILE A 38 -8.11 5.98 -14.10
C ILE A 38 -6.98 6.93 -13.68
N TYR A 39 -7.02 8.20 -14.10
CA TYR A 39 -6.00 9.18 -13.70
C TYR A 39 -5.94 9.41 -12.19
N ILE A 40 -7.10 9.51 -11.52
CA ILE A 40 -7.15 9.66 -10.06
C ILE A 40 -6.55 8.43 -9.38
N VAL A 41 -6.91 7.22 -9.80
CA VAL A 41 -6.39 5.98 -9.20
C VAL A 41 -4.89 5.82 -9.46
N THR A 42 -4.42 6.17 -10.67
CA THR A 42 -3.00 6.20 -11.01
C THR A 42 -2.23 7.19 -10.13
N LEU A 43 -2.77 8.38 -9.88
CA LEU A 43 -2.16 9.37 -8.98
C LEU A 43 -2.14 8.87 -7.53
N VAL A 44 -3.23 8.26 -7.06
CA VAL A 44 -3.30 7.66 -5.72
C VAL A 44 -2.32 6.49 -5.57
N ALA A 45 -2.10 5.71 -6.64
CA ALA A 45 -1.12 4.63 -6.67
C ALA A 45 0.32 5.15 -6.61
N MET A 46 0.62 6.24 -7.34
CA MET A 46 1.91 6.92 -7.28
C MET A 46 2.18 7.45 -5.87
N LEU A 47 1.22 8.18 -5.27
CA LEU A 47 1.36 8.69 -3.90
C LEU A 47 1.50 7.57 -2.88
N GLY A 48 0.74 6.48 -3.02
CA GLY A 48 0.85 5.33 -2.13
C GLY A 48 2.20 4.64 -2.24
N LYS A 49 2.75 4.53 -3.45
CA LYS A 49 4.11 4.00 -3.64
C LYS A 49 5.15 4.91 -3.00
N LEU A 50 5.05 6.22 -3.25
CA LEU A 50 5.92 7.23 -2.66
C LEU A 50 5.96 7.14 -1.14
N THR A 51 4.80 7.12 -0.48
CA THR A 51 4.72 7.05 0.99
C THR A 51 5.30 5.75 1.54
N SER A 52 5.08 4.63 0.85
CA SER A 52 5.58 3.32 1.28
C SER A 52 7.11 3.29 1.28
N ASP A 53 7.72 3.82 0.22
CA ASP A 53 9.17 3.85 0.09
C ASP A 53 9.80 4.81 1.11
N CYS A 54 9.21 5.99 1.33
CA CYS A 54 9.66 6.91 2.37
C CYS A 54 9.63 6.27 3.76
N ILE A 55 8.53 5.59 4.11
CA ILE A 55 8.36 5.01 5.46
C ILE A 55 9.37 3.90 5.72
N ILE A 56 9.56 2.97 4.78
CA ILE A 56 10.50 1.84 4.94
C ILE A 56 11.91 2.35 5.26
N LEU A 57 12.34 3.43 4.60
CA LEU A 57 13.67 3.99 4.80
C LEU A 57 13.79 4.76 6.13
N MET A 58 12.68 5.26 6.70
CA MET A 58 12.65 5.97 7.98
C MET A 58 12.47 5.06 9.19
N VAL A 59 11.96 3.84 9.01
CA VAL A 59 11.66 2.89 10.11
C VAL A 59 12.87 2.62 11.00
N TYR A 60 14.00 2.22 10.39
CA TYR A 60 15.21 1.89 11.14
C TYR A 60 15.81 3.08 11.92
N PRO A 61 16.09 4.24 11.30
CA PRO A 61 16.65 5.38 12.03
C PRO A 61 15.69 5.93 13.10
N TYR A 62 14.37 5.87 12.87
CA TYR A 62 13.38 6.27 13.87
C TYR A 62 13.38 5.34 15.09
N MET A 63 13.41 4.02 14.84
CA MET A 63 13.45 3.03 15.90
C MET A 63 14.72 3.16 16.76
N LYS A 64 15.87 3.44 16.13
CA LYS A 64 17.15 3.68 16.82
C LYS A 64 17.13 4.94 17.70
N LYS A 65 16.33 5.96 17.34
CA LYS A 65 16.11 7.15 18.19
C LYS A 65 15.21 6.86 19.39
N LEU A 66 14.16 6.06 19.21
CA LEU A 66 13.20 5.72 20.27
C LEU A 66 13.78 4.75 21.32
N VAL A 67 14.51 3.74 20.86
CA VAL A 67 15.13 2.72 21.71
C VAL A 67 16.56 2.48 21.20
N PRO A 68 17.57 3.13 21.83
CA PRO A 68 18.98 3.01 21.43
C PRO A 68 19.52 1.56 21.48
N GLU A 69 18.90 0.70 22.28
CA GLU A 69 19.23 -0.73 22.40
C GLU A 69 18.80 -1.58 21.19
N THR A 70 18.19 -0.97 20.17
CA THR A 70 17.66 -1.73 19.04
C THR A 70 18.78 -2.32 18.17
N THR A 71 18.87 -3.65 18.15
CA THR A 71 19.77 -4.42 17.29
C THR A 71 19.26 -4.48 15.84
N GLU A 72 20.18 -4.64 14.88
CA GLU A 72 19.85 -4.87 13.47
C GLU A 72 18.98 -6.12 13.27
N GLU A 73 19.13 -7.13 14.13
CA GLU A 73 18.31 -8.35 14.14
C GLU A 73 16.82 -8.04 14.34
N THR A 74 16.48 -7.15 15.28
CA THR A 74 15.09 -6.74 15.54
C THR A 74 14.48 -6.04 14.32
N ASN A 75 15.28 -5.22 13.62
CA ASN A 75 14.83 -4.60 12.37
C ASN A 75 14.58 -5.64 11.26
N GLY A 76 15.42 -6.68 11.19
CA GLY A 76 15.22 -7.81 10.28
C GLY A 76 13.90 -8.54 10.55
N TYR A 77 13.59 -8.80 11.83
CA TYR A 77 12.30 -9.37 12.23
C TYR A 77 11.13 -8.47 11.85
N ILE A 78 11.21 -7.17 12.12
CA ILE A 78 10.18 -6.20 11.75
C ILE A 78 9.91 -6.22 10.24
N MET A 79 10.96 -6.12 9.43
CA MET A 79 10.83 -6.09 7.96
C MET A 79 10.26 -7.40 7.41
N SER A 80 10.67 -8.54 7.98
CA SER A 80 10.12 -9.86 7.61
C SER A 80 8.63 -9.95 7.92
N THR A 81 8.22 -9.59 9.14
CA THR A 81 6.81 -9.57 9.56
C THR A 81 6.00 -8.60 8.71
N SER A 82 6.54 -7.42 8.41
CA SER A 82 5.91 -6.40 7.55
C SER A 82 5.57 -6.99 6.16
N ASN A 83 6.56 -7.61 5.52
CA ASN A 83 6.38 -8.22 4.20
C ASN A 83 5.41 -9.41 4.25
N ALA A 84 5.44 -10.21 5.31
CA ALA A 84 4.47 -11.29 5.51
C ALA A 84 3.05 -10.74 5.61
N CYS A 85 2.82 -9.71 6.44
CA CYS A 85 1.52 -9.04 6.58
C CYS A 85 1.03 -8.43 5.26
N ALA A 86 1.93 -7.79 4.49
CA ALA A 86 1.60 -7.25 3.17
C ALA A 86 1.20 -8.36 2.18
N ALA A 87 1.93 -9.49 2.19
CA ALA A 87 1.62 -10.64 1.35
C ALA A 87 0.26 -11.25 1.71
N PHE A 88 -0.01 -11.51 2.99
CA PHE A 88 -1.31 -12.00 3.46
C PHE A 88 -2.45 -11.06 3.07
N SER A 89 -2.26 -9.75 3.27
CA SER A 89 -3.24 -8.74 2.88
C SER A 89 -3.50 -8.75 1.37
N SER A 90 -2.47 -8.91 0.54
CA SER A 90 -2.63 -8.95 -0.93
C SER A 90 -3.48 -10.15 -1.39
N ILE A 91 -3.30 -11.33 -0.76
CA ILE A 91 -4.08 -12.54 -1.05
C ILE A 91 -5.54 -12.33 -0.65
N ILE A 92 -5.77 -11.85 0.57
CA ILE A 92 -7.12 -11.60 1.10
C ILE A 92 -7.83 -10.60 0.20
N THR A 93 -7.18 -9.47 -0.10
CA THR A 93 -7.79 -8.39 -0.88
C THR A 93 -7.99 -8.81 -2.34
N GLY A 94 -7.12 -9.65 -2.90
CA GLY A 94 -7.32 -10.24 -4.22
C GLY A 94 -8.54 -11.15 -4.27
N TYR A 95 -8.69 -12.05 -3.29
CA TYR A 95 -9.87 -12.90 -3.16
C TYR A 95 -11.15 -12.08 -2.94
N LEU A 96 -11.08 -11.02 -2.13
CA LEU A 96 -12.19 -10.11 -1.87
C LEU A 96 -12.60 -9.36 -3.14
N SER A 97 -11.64 -8.85 -3.90
CA SER A 97 -11.88 -8.17 -5.17
C SER A 97 -12.61 -9.07 -6.17
N ASP A 98 -12.18 -10.34 -6.28
CA ASP A 98 -12.83 -11.34 -7.13
C ASP A 98 -14.27 -11.63 -6.71
N ARG A 99 -14.55 -11.61 -5.39
CA ARG A 99 -15.89 -11.92 -4.85
C ARG A 99 -16.87 -10.76 -4.95
N PHE A 100 -16.43 -9.54 -4.69
CA PHE A 100 -17.30 -8.37 -4.66
C PHE A 100 -17.43 -7.65 -6.00
N GLY A 101 -16.58 -7.97 -6.99
CA GLY A 101 -16.59 -7.31 -8.31
C GLY A 101 -16.35 -5.80 -8.23
N THR A 102 -15.88 -5.30 -7.08
CA THR A 102 -15.68 -3.89 -6.78
C THR A 102 -14.36 -3.73 -6.03
N THR A 103 -13.50 -2.85 -6.54
CA THR A 103 -12.15 -2.60 -5.98
C THR A 103 -12.09 -1.34 -5.13
N THR A 104 -13.12 -0.49 -5.21
CA THR A 104 -13.15 0.79 -4.47
C THR A 104 -13.20 0.56 -2.97
N GLY A 105 -13.92 -0.47 -2.50
CA GLY A 105 -13.99 -0.81 -1.07
C GLY A 105 -12.63 -1.20 -0.49
N ALA A 106 -11.85 -2.01 -1.22
CA ALA A 106 -10.50 -2.40 -0.83
C ALA A 106 -9.54 -1.20 -0.74
N LEU A 107 -9.62 -0.26 -1.69
CA LEU A 107 -8.80 0.95 -1.68
C LEU A 107 -9.16 1.88 -0.51
N ILE A 108 -10.45 2.05 -0.22
CA ILE A 108 -10.90 2.84 0.95
C ILE A 108 -10.42 2.18 2.24
N PHE A 109 -10.61 0.87 2.38
CA PHE A 109 -10.12 0.10 3.53
C PHE A 109 -8.61 0.27 3.73
N ALA A 110 -7.82 0.19 2.65
CA ALA A 110 -6.39 0.43 2.72
C ALA A 110 -6.07 1.84 3.27
N LYS A 111 -6.78 2.88 2.80
CA LYS A 111 -6.54 4.25 3.28
C LYS A 111 -6.96 4.45 4.74
N VAL A 112 -8.05 3.84 5.19
CA VAL A 112 -8.46 3.88 6.60
C VAL A 112 -7.40 3.21 7.49
N LEU A 113 -6.88 2.05 7.08
CA LEU A 113 -5.79 1.38 7.81
C LEU A 113 -4.49 2.21 7.83
N ALA A 114 -4.15 2.88 6.73
CA ALA A 114 -2.99 3.76 6.68
C ALA A 114 -3.14 4.95 7.66
N LEU A 115 -4.34 5.52 7.77
CA LEU A 115 -4.62 6.59 8.73
C LEU A 115 -4.55 6.09 10.16
N ALA A 116 -5.10 4.91 10.45
CA ALA A 116 -5.02 4.29 11.77
C ALA A 116 -3.56 4.05 12.19
N ALA A 117 -2.73 3.51 11.30
CA ALA A 117 -1.30 3.31 11.54
C ALA A 117 -0.55 4.65 11.74
N GLY A 118 -0.93 5.69 11.00
CA GLY A 118 -0.36 7.04 11.18
C GLY A 118 -0.71 7.64 12.54
N ILE A 119 -1.95 7.45 13.02
CA ILE A 119 -2.36 7.90 14.36
C ILE A 119 -1.57 7.15 15.43
N GLU A 120 -1.48 5.83 15.33
CA GLU A 120 -0.68 5.01 16.25
C GLU A 120 0.78 5.48 16.30
N TYR A 121 1.37 5.79 15.13
CA TYR A 121 2.74 6.28 15.04
C TYR A 121 2.95 7.57 15.84
N PHE A 122 1.98 8.50 15.85
CA PHE A 122 2.03 9.70 16.70
C PHE A 122 1.93 9.38 18.19
N PHE A 123 1.16 8.36 18.58
CA PHE A 123 0.98 8.00 19.99
C PHE A 123 2.18 7.25 20.60
N ILE A 124 3.08 6.68 19.78
CA ILE A 124 4.25 5.93 20.28
C ILE A 124 5.16 6.76 21.19
N GLU A 125 5.31 8.05 20.93
CA GLU A 125 6.15 8.93 21.77
C GLU A 125 5.59 9.11 23.18
N THR A 126 4.27 9.03 23.33
CA THR A 126 3.56 9.23 24.61
C THR A 126 3.59 8.00 25.52
N LEU A 127 4.01 6.83 25.02
CA LEU A 127 4.02 5.59 25.79
C LEU A 127 5.30 5.45 26.63
N PRO A 128 5.21 5.29 27.97
CA PRO A 128 6.37 5.16 28.84
C PRO A 128 7.06 3.79 28.74
N THR A 129 6.33 2.72 28.41
CA THR A 129 6.83 1.34 28.27
C THR A 129 6.20 0.63 27.08
N GLY A 130 6.88 -0.38 26.52
CA GLY A 130 6.34 -1.21 25.43
C GLY A 130 6.42 -0.61 24.02
N LYS A 131 7.26 0.42 23.80
CA LYS A 131 7.41 1.13 22.52
C LYS A 131 7.68 0.21 21.32
N ILE A 132 8.46 -0.86 21.53
CA ILE A 132 8.77 -1.85 20.49
C ILE A 132 7.49 -2.59 20.06
N ALA A 133 6.69 -3.07 21.00
CA ALA A 133 5.45 -3.80 20.69
C ALA A 133 4.42 -2.91 19.99
N ALA A 134 4.26 -1.66 20.43
CA ALA A 134 3.43 -0.68 19.75
C ALA A 134 3.94 -0.40 18.32
N PHE A 135 5.26 -0.22 18.15
CA PHE A 135 5.85 -0.05 16.82
C PHE A 135 5.58 -1.25 15.88
N PHE A 136 5.66 -2.47 16.41
CA PHE A 136 5.33 -3.70 15.67
C PHE A 136 3.86 -3.75 15.22
N ILE A 137 2.93 -3.25 16.03
CA ILE A 137 1.50 -3.20 15.65
C ILE A 137 1.30 -2.17 14.54
N GLY A 138 1.82 -0.95 14.70
CA GLY A 138 1.70 0.11 13.70
C GLY A 138 2.30 -0.25 12.35
N ILE A 139 3.50 -0.85 12.34
CA ILE A 139 4.12 -1.27 11.08
C ILE A 139 3.37 -2.43 10.42
N SER A 140 2.78 -3.34 11.21
CA SER A 140 1.95 -4.43 10.69
C SER A 140 0.67 -3.88 10.06
N LEU A 141 -0.02 -2.94 10.71
CA LEU A 141 -1.20 -2.27 10.17
C LEU A 141 -0.89 -1.51 8.88
N PHE A 142 0.22 -0.76 8.87
CA PHE A 142 0.69 -0.07 7.67
C PHE A 142 1.00 -1.05 6.53
N SER A 143 1.62 -2.19 6.84
CA SER A 143 1.94 -3.23 5.85
C SER A 143 0.69 -3.88 5.27
N ILE A 144 -0.34 -4.11 6.08
CA ILE A 144 -1.65 -4.59 5.60
C ILE A 144 -2.26 -3.57 4.64
N SER A 145 -2.15 -2.27 4.92
CA SER A 145 -2.60 -1.20 4.01
C SER A 145 -1.86 -1.25 2.67
N ILE A 146 -0.53 -1.43 2.66
CA ILE A 146 0.26 -1.57 1.44
C ILE A 146 -0.24 -2.75 0.59
N GLY A 147 -0.48 -3.90 1.23
CA GLY A 147 -1.01 -5.09 0.54
C GLY A 147 -2.36 -4.83 -0.13
N ALA A 148 -3.29 -4.17 0.58
CA ALA A 148 -4.61 -3.82 0.03
C ALA A 148 -4.53 -2.74 -1.07
N HIS A 149 -3.57 -1.84 -0.98
CA HIS A 149 -3.35 -0.78 -1.96
C HIS A 149 -3.02 -1.34 -3.36
N THR A 150 -2.42 -2.53 -3.46
CA THR A 150 -2.06 -3.18 -4.75
C THR A 150 -3.25 -3.44 -5.69
N GLN A 151 -4.49 -3.38 -5.19
CA GLN A 151 -5.72 -3.55 -5.97
C GLN A 151 -6.01 -2.43 -6.97
N TYR A 152 -5.23 -1.34 -7.01
CA TYR A 152 -5.37 -0.30 -8.03
C TYR A 152 -5.28 -0.88 -9.46
N LYS A 153 -4.49 -1.94 -9.68
CA LYS A 153 -4.37 -2.60 -10.99
C LYS A 153 -5.68 -3.23 -11.42
N THR A 154 -6.35 -3.92 -10.48
CA THR A 154 -7.66 -4.53 -10.70
C THR A 154 -8.71 -3.44 -10.95
N HIS A 155 -8.64 -2.32 -10.22
CA HIS A 155 -9.53 -1.17 -10.46
C HIS A 155 -9.36 -0.59 -11.86
N ILE A 156 -8.12 -0.39 -12.31
CA ILE A 156 -7.84 0.13 -13.66
C ILE A 156 -8.30 -0.88 -14.72
N ALA A 157 -8.08 -2.18 -14.50
CA ALA A 157 -8.53 -3.22 -15.41
C ALA A 157 -10.06 -3.25 -15.57
N MET A 158 -10.79 -3.05 -14.46
CA MET A 158 -12.26 -2.99 -14.44
C MET A 158 -12.83 -1.68 -14.95
N ALA A 159 -12.09 -0.56 -14.87
CA ALA A 159 -12.54 0.75 -15.36
C ALA A 159 -12.18 1.03 -16.83
N SER A 160 -11.33 0.19 -17.44
CA SER A 160 -10.81 0.36 -18.80
C SER A 160 -11.45 -0.59 -19.80
N LYS A 161 -11.74 -0.09 -21.01
CA LYS A 161 -12.10 -0.93 -22.15
C LYS A 161 -10.91 -1.78 -22.60
N GLU A 162 -11.16 -2.96 -23.16
CA GLU A 162 -10.12 -3.93 -23.56
C GLU A 162 -9.06 -3.31 -24.49
N LYS A 163 -9.47 -2.46 -25.42
CA LYS A 163 -8.59 -1.73 -26.35
C LYS A 163 -7.64 -0.73 -25.67
N ASP A 164 -8.09 -0.08 -24.60
CA ASP A 164 -7.34 0.99 -23.92
C ASP A 164 -6.70 0.54 -22.59
N ARG A 165 -7.01 -0.67 -22.12
CA ARG A 165 -6.49 -1.24 -20.87
C ARG A 165 -4.96 -1.28 -20.84
N SER A 166 -4.32 -1.66 -21.95
CA SER A 166 -2.85 -1.69 -22.03
C SER A 166 -2.25 -0.29 -21.85
N LYS A 167 -2.83 0.74 -22.48
CA LYS A 167 -2.39 2.13 -22.32
C LYS A 167 -2.58 2.63 -20.89
N ALA A 168 -3.74 2.36 -20.28
CA ALA A 168 -4.04 2.75 -18.91
C ALA A 168 -3.10 2.09 -17.89
N MET A 169 -2.84 0.78 -18.05
CA MET A 169 -1.87 0.07 -17.22
C MET A 169 -0.43 0.57 -17.43
N GLY A 170 -0.08 0.96 -18.66
CA GLY A 170 1.20 1.61 -18.97
C GLY A 170 1.40 2.92 -18.20
N TRP A 171 0.41 3.82 -18.23
CA TRP A 171 0.43 5.06 -17.45
C TRP A 171 0.53 4.80 -15.94
N ALA A 172 -0.18 3.79 -15.43
CA ALA A 172 -0.09 3.40 -14.03
C ALA A 172 1.30 2.90 -13.63
N ALA A 173 1.92 2.07 -14.48
CA ALA A 173 3.28 1.58 -14.25
C ALA A 173 4.29 2.73 -14.23
N LEU A 174 4.20 3.66 -15.21
CA LEU A 174 5.04 4.86 -15.26
C LEU A 174 4.92 5.70 -13.98
N ALA A 175 3.70 5.94 -13.51
CA ALA A 175 3.46 6.73 -12.31
C ALA A 175 4.03 6.06 -11.04
N VAL A 176 3.91 4.73 -10.93
CA VAL A 176 4.51 3.97 -9.82
C VAL A 176 6.03 4.02 -9.87
N SER A 177 6.64 3.92 -11.05
CA SER A 177 8.09 4.10 -11.23
C SER A 177 8.55 5.50 -10.84
N ILE A 178 7.78 6.54 -11.17
CA ILE A 178 8.05 7.91 -10.72
C ILE A 178 8.00 7.98 -9.19
N GLY A 179 6.98 7.40 -8.56
CA GLY A 179 6.88 7.32 -7.10
C GLY A 179 8.08 6.63 -6.44
N LEU A 180 8.57 5.54 -7.05
CA LEU A 180 9.75 4.80 -6.57
C LEU A 180 11.03 5.65 -6.65
N ILE A 181 11.22 6.44 -7.71
CA ILE A 181 12.39 7.32 -7.85
C ILE A 181 12.28 8.49 -6.87
N LEU A 182 11.08 9.07 -6.76
CA LEU A 182 10.84 10.23 -5.90
C LEU A 182 10.96 9.90 -4.41
N GLY A 183 10.71 8.66 -3.97
CA GLY A 183 10.79 8.27 -2.55
C GLY A 183 12.17 8.55 -1.94
N PRO A 184 13.24 7.89 -2.42
CA PRO A 184 14.61 8.15 -1.97
C PRO A 184 15.08 9.58 -2.29
N PHE A 185 14.64 10.16 -3.41
CA PHE A 185 15.00 11.52 -3.76
C PHE A 185 14.49 12.53 -2.72
N LEU A 186 13.21 12.43 -2.35
CA LEU A 186 12.64 13.24 -1.28
C LEU A 186 13.34 12.99 0.04
N GLN A 187 13.61 11.73 0.38
CA GLN A 187 14.36 11.40 1.59
C GLN A 187 15.72 12.09 1.62
N LEU A 188 16.51 12.06 0.54
CA LEU A 188 17.82 12.71 0.49
C LEU A 188 17.71 14.23 0.61
N THR A 189 16.68 14.84 0.00
CA THR A 189 16.44 16.27 0.17
C THR A 189 16.05 16.63 1.60
N PHE A 190 15.24 15.80 2.27
CA PHE A 190 14.84 16.00 3.66
C PHE A 190 15.96 15.68 4.65
N THR A 191 16.86 14.74 4.37
CA THR A 191 18.03 14.46 5.21
C THR A 191 18.99 15.66 5.26
N LYS A 192 19.07 16.47 4.18
CA LYS A 192 19.84 17.72 4.18
C LYS A 192 19.19 18.83 5.02
N ILE A 193 17.89 18.73 5.28
CA ILE A 193 17.19 19.51 6.32
C ILE A 193 17.44 18.78 7.64
N GLY A 194 18.65 18.96 8.18
CA GLY A 194 19.10 18.28 9.38
C GLY A 194 18.21 18.55 10.60
N TYR A 195 18.16 17.56 11.49
CA TYR A 195 17.73 17.75 12.87
C TYR A 195 18.87 18.47 13.63
N PRO A 196 18.60 19.48 14.48
CA PRO A 196 17.30 19.92 14.97
C PRO A 196 16.61 20.85 13.95
N GLY A 197 15.29 20.72 13.85
CA GLY A 197 14.49 21.49 12.92
C GLY A 197 14.64 23.00 13.11
N TRP A 198 14.23 23.76 12.10
CA TRP A 198 14.10 25.21 12.18
C TRP A 198 13.41 25.61 13.50
N ASN A 199 14.16 26.29 14.37
CA ASN A 199 13.79 26.69 15.73
C ASN A 199 12.65 27.74 15.81
N PHE A 200 11.71 27.80 14.87
CA PHE A 200 10.66 28.82 14.94
C PHE A 200 9.63 28.58 16.06
N LEU A 201 9.50 27.34 16.57
CA LEU A 201 8.54 26.99 17.62
C LEU A 201 9.17 26.80 19.02
N PHE A 202 10.45 26.41 19.11
CA PHE A 202 11.13 26.28 20.41
C PHE A 202 11.76 27.60 20.90
N ASP A 203 12.20 28.50 20.02
CA ASP A 203 12.69 29.83 20.42
C ASP A 203 11.58 30.70 21.07
N PHE A 204 10.30 30.41 20.80
CA PHE A 204 9.17 31.12 21.43
C PHE A 204 8.88 30.63 22.85
N TYR A 205 9.15 29.35 23.16
CA TYR A 205 8.91 28.79 24.49
C TYR A 205 10.08 29.08 25.44
N GLU A 206 11.31 29.12 24.95
CA GLU A 206 12.48 29.45 25.78
C GLU A 206 12.54 30.95 26.14
N LYS A 207 12.05 31.84 25.26
CA LYS A 207 11.97 33.30 25.55
C LYS A 207 10.86 33.75 26.49
N THR A 208 9.92 32.88 26.85
CA THR A 208 8.79 33.22 27.74
C THR A 208 8.97 32.68 29.16
N VAL A 209 10.01 31.88 29.42
CA VAL A 209 10.35 31.38 30.75
C VAL A 209 11.45 32.24 31.43
N ASP A 210 12.18 33.05 30.64
CA ASP A 210 13.23 33.97 31.12
C ASP A 210 12.79 35.46 31.18
N SER A 211 11.48 35.73 31.27
CA SER A 211 10.93 37.10 31.45
C SER A 211 9.93 37.19 32.59
#